data_AF-A0A2E3KI06-F1
#
_entry.id   AF-A0A2E3KI06-F1
#
_cell.length_a   1.000
_cell.length_b   1.000
_cell.length_c   1.000
_cell.angle_alpha   90.00
_cell.angle_beta   90.00
_cell.angle_gamma   90.00
#
_symmetry.space_group_name_H-M   'P 1'
#
loop_
_entity.id
_entity.type
_entity.pdbx_description
1 polymer ?
#
loop_
_entity_poly.entity_id
_entity_poly.type
_entity_poly.pdbx_seq_one_letter_code
_entity_poly.pdbx_strand_id
1 'polypeptide(L)'
;MAVVQVMLGLRSLLVKLAIFFVMATLLAWALGGTLFPRPEIVDHSRVTFQGAEWWLRMLAGGDQPGAVRWYLMEKTGGKSFPQPSLHPDEIHPGWLDATGPIIASDRMYVGFQDAKAGWQIAVFEQAAPLTRIVPALDRLAVERQFARLKLDLPLQTIDQERALRGEVLEITTTGSTTQ
;
A
#
# COMPACT_ATOMS: atom_id res chain seq x y z
N MET A 1 65.09 -22.15 -27.92
CA MET A 1 64.06 -21.35 -28.61
C MET A 1 62.63 -21.60 -28.11
N ALA A 2 62.27 -22.77 -27.58
CA ALA A 2 60.91 -23.06 -27.09
C ALA A 2 60.45 -22.22 -25.86
N VAL A 3 61.36 -21.89 -24.92
CA VAL A 3 61.03 -21.19 -23.66
C VAL A 3 60.52 -19.76 -23.90
N VAL A 4 61.10 -19.05 -24.88
CA VAL A 4 60.71 -17.67 -25.21
C VAL A 4 59.30 -17.63 -25.82
N GLN A 5 58.96 -18.62 -26.65
CA GLN A 5 57.64 -18.75 -27.26
C GLN A 5 56.54 -19.10 -26.24
N VAL A 6 56.85 -19.94 -25.25
CA VAL A 6 55.93 -20.24 -24.13
C VAL A 6 55.72 -19.00 -23.25
N MET A 7 56.77 -18.22 -22.96
CA MET A 7 56.64 -16.96 -22.22
C MET A 7 55.77 -15.92 -22.94
N LEU A 8 55.90 -15.81 -24.26
CA LEU A 8 55.05 -14.94 -25.09
C LEU A 8 53.58 -15.41 -25.08
N GLY A 9 53.35 -16.73 -25.16
CA GLY A 9 52.02 -17.33 -25.06
C GLY A 9 51.34 -17.09 -23.69
N LEU A 10 52.09 -17.26 -22.60
CA LEU A 10 51.59 -17.04 -21.23
C LEU A 10 51.23 -15.57 -20.99
N ARG A 11 52.03 -14.62 -21.50
CA ARG A 11 51.74 -13.19 -21.37
C ARG A 11 50.46 -12.80 -22.09
N SER A 12 50.24 -13.32 -23.30
CA SER A 12 49.00 -13.10 -24.04
C SER A 12 47.79 -13.70 -23.32
N LEU A 13 47.95 -14.88 -22.72
CA LEU A 13 46.90 -15.54 -21.95
C LEU A 13 46.52 -14.74 -20.69
N LEU A 14 47.50 -14.22 -19.94
CA LEU A 14 47.26 -13.38 -18.76
C LEU A 14 46.52 -12.09 -19.12
N VAL A 15 46.88 -11.45 -20.23
CA VAL A 15 46.18 -10.23 -20.69
C VAL A 15 44.73 -10.55 -21.06
N LYS A 16 44.48 -11.64 -21.80
CA LYS A 16 43.11 -12.06 -22.14
C LYS A 16 42.29 -12.39 -20.90
N LEU A 17 42.90 -13.06 -19.92
CA LEU A 17 42.25 -13.38 -18.65
C LEU A 17 41.87 -12.11 -17.89
N ALA A 18 42.78 -11.14 -17.79
CA ALA A 18 42.51 -9.86 -17.14
C ALA A 18 41.36 -9.10 -17.82
N ILE A 19 41.34 -9.04 -19.16
CA ILE A 19 40.26 -8.41 -19.92
C ILE A 19 38.93 -9.12 -19.66
N PHE A 20 38.93 -10.46 -19.64
CA PHE A 20 37.72 -11.23 -19.35
C PHE A 20 37.15 -10.91 -17.96
N PHE A 21 38.00 -10.85 -16.93
CA PHE A 21 37.56 -10.47 -15.58
C PHE A 21 37.02 -9.05 -15.52
N VAL A 22 37.70 -8.07 -16.14
CA VAL A 22 37.21 -6.69 -16.19
C VAL A 22 35.84 -6.61 -16.86
N MET A 23 35.67 -7.27 -18.01
CA MET A 23 34.38 -7.33 -18.71
C MET A 23 33.31 -8.00 -17.87
N ALA A 24 33.61 -9.13 -17.22
CA ALA A 24 32.67 -9.84 -16.36
C ALA A 24 32.25 -9.00 -15.14
N THR A 25 33.18 -8.28 -14.51
CA THR A 25 32.87 -7.38 -13.39
C THR A 25 32.01 -6.21 -13.84
N LEU A 26 32.31 -5.60 -14.99
CA LEU A 26 31.48 -4.53 -15.56
C LEU A 26 30.08 -5.04 -15.90
N LEU A 27 29.97 -6.25 -16.45
CA LEU A 27 28.68 -6.87 -16.74
C LEU A 27 27.90 -7.16 -15.45
N ALA A 28 28.55 -7.77 -14.46
CA ALA A 28 27.93 -8.05 -13.16
C ALA A 28 27.49 -6.77 -12.45
N TRP A 29 28.24 -5.68 -12.58
CA TRP A 29 27.87 -4.37 -12.05
C TRP A 29 26.70 -3.77 -12.83
N ALA A 30 26.73 -3.82 -14.17
CA ALA A 30 25.65 -3.32 -15.02
C ALA A 30 24.34 -4.09 -14.81
N LEU A 31 24.39 -5.42 -14.74
CA LEU A 31 23.22 -6.25 -14.41
C LEU A 31 22.82 -6.07 -12.94
N GLY A 32 23.76 -6.16 -12.00
CA GLY A 32 23.51 -6.06 -10.56
C GLY A 32 22.91 -4.72 -10.12
N GLY A 33 23.27 -3.61 -10.78
CA GLY A 33 22.66 -2.30 -10.53
C GLY A 33 21.22 -2.16 -11.02
N THR A 34 20.78 -3.03 -11.94
CA THR A 34 19.44 -3.03 -12.53
C THR A 34 18.52 -4.17 -12.07
N LEU A 35 19.08 -5.18 -11.40
CA LEU A 35 18.33 -6.38 -10.98
C LEU A 35 17.45 -6.17 -9.75
N PHE A 36 17.59 -5.03 -9.07
CA PHE A 36 16.71 -4.69 -7.95
C PHE A 36 15.58 -3.78 -8.45
N PRO A 37 14.35 -4.30 -8.61
CA PRO A 37 13.20 -3.47 -8.92
C PRO A 37 13.07 -2.41 -7.83
N ARG A 38 13.14 -1.13 -8.24
CA ARG A 38 12.89 -0.03 -7.31
C ARG A 38 11.43 -0.15 -6.85
N PRO A 39 11.15 0.02 -5.55
CA PRO A 39 9.77 0.10 -5.09
C PRO A 39 9.09 1.26 -5.82
N GLU A 40 7.93 0.97 -6.40
CA GLU A 40 7.06 2.00 -6.97
C GLU A 40 6.27 2.63 -5.83
N ILE A 41 6.36 3.95 -5.72
CA ILE A 41 5.70 4.72 -4.66
C ILE A 41 4.70 5.67 -5.33
N VAL A 42 3.43 5.53 -4.97
CA VAL A 42 2.35 6.38 -5.47
C VAL A 42 1.67 7.06 -4.30
N ASP A 43 1.74 8.39 -4.27
CA ASP A 43 1.02 9.22 -3.30
C ASP A 43 -0.35 9.59 -3.87
N HIS A 44 -1.41 9.33 -3.10
CA HIS A 44 -2.79 9.68 -3.43
C HIS A 44 -3.18 11.08 -2.94
N SER A 45 -4.46 11.42 -3.13
CA SER A 45 -5.04 12.71 -2.74
C SER A 45 -4.68 13.09 -1.31
N ARG A 46 -4.27 14.35 -1.14
CA ARG A 46 -3.90 14.92 0.15
C ARG A 46 -5.06 15.68 0.75
N VAL A 47 -5.22 15.57 2.06
CA VAL A 47 -6.21 16.32 2.84
C VAL A 47 -5.54 17.00 4.01
N THR A 48 -6.05 18.15 4.43
CA THR A 48 -5.53 18.85 5.61
C THR A 48 -6.51 18.64 6.76
N PHE A 49 -6.05 18.03 7.85
CA PHE A 49 -6.85 17.74 9.03
C PHE A 49 -6.06 18.14 10.28
N GLN A 50 -6.67 18.97 11.14
CA GLN A 50 -6.07 19.44 12.40
C GLN A 50 -4.66 20.05 12.24
N GLY A 51 -4.44 20.80 11.16
CA GLY A 51 -3.15 21.46 10.87
C GLY A 51 -2.06 20.54 10.29
N ALA A 52 -2.35 19.25 10.10
CA ALA A 52 -1.47 18.28 9.49
C ALA A 52 -1.94 17.91 8.07
N GLU A 53 -1.00 17.59 7.19
CA GLU A 53 -1.28 17.11 5.82
C GLU A 53 -1.28 15.58 5.83
N TRP A 54 -2.36 14.98 5.32
CA TRP A 54 -2.62 13.54 5.35
C TRP A 54 -2.80 12.99 3.95
N TRP A 55 -2.24 11.83 3.67
CA TRP A 55 -2.44 11.15 2.38
C TRP A 55 -2.21 9.65 2.48
N LEU A 56 -2.77 8.91 1.53
CA LEU A 56 -2.45 7.50 1.35
C LEU A 56 -1.23 7.35 0.45
N ARG A 57 -0.29 6.49 0.85
CA ARG A 57 0.85 6.08 0.07
C ARG A 57 0.74 4.60 -0.26
N MET A 58 0.73 4.29 -1.54
CA MET A 58 0.92 2.93 -2.04
C MET A 58 2.41 2.67 -2.22
N LEU A 59 2.90 1.54 -1.71
CA LEU A 59 4.20 0.98 -2.01
C LEU A 59 4.00 -0.38 -2.70
N ALA A 60 4.52 -0.51 -3.91
CA ALA A 60 4.53 -1.77 -4.66
C ALA A 60 5.97 -2.22 -4.89
N GLY A 61 6.31 -3.44 -4.43
CA GLY A 61 7.67 -3.99 -4.53
C GLY A 61 8.63 -3.50 -3.43
N GLY A 62 9.93 -3.77 -3.61
CA GLY A 62 10.95 -3.60 -2.56
C GLY A 62 11.22 -4.91 -1.82
N ASP A 63 11.15 -4.90 -0.48
CA ASP A 63 11.43 -6.06 0.38
C ASP A 63 10.41 -7.20 0.22
N GLN A 64 9.23 -6.90 -0.36
CA GLN A 64 8.21 -7.89 -0.73
C GLN A 64 7.87 -7.79 -2.23
N PRO A 65 8.57 -8.55 -3.10
CA PRO A 65 8.25 -8.59 -4.51
C PRO A 65 6.80 -9.07 -4.73
N GLY A 66 6.00 -8.28 -5.44
CA GLY A 66 4.63 -8.63 -5.81
C GLY A 66 3.54 -8.28 -4.78
N ALA A 67 3.89 -7.70 -3.63
CA ALA A 67 2.91 -7.20 -2.67
C ALA A 67 2.72 -5.68 -2.83
N VAL A 68 1.46 -5.25 -2.86
CA VAL A 68 1.06 -3.84 -2.73
C VAL A 68 0.69 -3.59 -1.29
N ARG A 69 1.23 -2.52 -0.70
CA ARG A 69 0.94 -2.10 0.68
C ARG A 69 0.54 -0.64 0.71
N TRP A 70 -0.46 -0.36 1.53
CA TRP A 70 -0.97 0.98 1.74
C TRP A 70 -0.63 1.49 3.14
N TYR A 71 -0.21 2.75 3.19
CA TYR A 71 0.15 3.44 4.41
C TYR A 71 -0.57 4.78 4.47
N LEU A 72 -1.07 5.12 5.66
CA LEU A 72 -1.50 6.47 5.94
C LEU A 72 -0.28 7.29 6.37
N MET A 73 -0.01 8.34 5.62
CA MET A 73 1.09 9.26 5.87
C MET A 73 0.54 10.53 6.50
N GLU A 74 1.22 11.02 7.52
CA GLU A 74 1.02 12.34 8.10
C GLU A 74 2.26 13.20 7.87
N LYS A 75 2.06 14.48 7.60
CA LYS A 75 3.11 15.49 7.62
C LYS A 75 2.76 16.62 8.56
N THR A 76 3.60 16.76 9.58
CA THR A 76 3.49 17.76 10.63
C THR A 76 4.88 18.34 10.91
N GLY A 77 4.98 19.66 11.02
CA GLY A 77 6.27 20.33 11.27
C GLY A 77 7.33 20.08 10.19
N GLY A 78 6.91 19.86 8.93
CA GLY A 78 7.82 19.61 7.79
C GLY A 78 8.39 18.20 7.71
N LYS A 79 8.08 17.32 8.67
CA LYS A 79 8.47 15.90 8.64
C LYS A 79 7.27 15.05 8.25
N SER A 80 7.50 14.07 7.38
CA SER A 80 6.50 13.06 7.02
C SER A 80 6.80 11.76 7.77
N PHE A 81 5.79 11.16 8.38
CA PHE A 81 5.90 9.87 9.04
C PHE A 81 4.70 8.99 8.66
N PRO A 82 4.91 7.67 8.47
CA PRO A 82 3.79 6.75 8.42
C PRO A 82 3.13 6.73 9.80
N GLN A 83 1.81 6.88 9.84
CA GLN A 83 1.09 6.60 11.06
C GLN A 83 1.20 5.09 11.35
N PRO A 84 1.38 4.67 12.62
CA PRO A 84 1.41 3.27 12.96
C PRO A 84 0.15 2.63 12.39
N SER A 85 0.35 1.66 11.49
CA SER A 85 -0.70 0.70 11.21
C SER A 85 -1.18 0.17 12.55
N LEU A 86 -2.49 -0.04 12.66
CA LEU A 86 -3.19 -0.62 13.80
C LEU A 86 -2.55 -1.88 14.42
N HIS A 87 -1.57 -2.47 13.74
CA HIS A 87 -0.78 -3.60 14.16
C HIS A 87 0.71 -3.20 14.20
N PRO A 88 1.18 -2.58 15.30
CA PRO A 88 2.60 -2.27 15.49
C PRO A 88 3.48 -3.53 15.62
N ASP A 89 2.87 -4.68 15.93
CA ASP A 89 3.56 -5.96 16.13
C ASP A 89 3.73 -6.78 14.83
N GLU A 90 3.22 -6.29 13.69
CA GLU A 90 3.37 -7.00 12.42
C GLU A 90 4.72 -6.73 11.77
N ILE A 91 5.39 -7.82 11.36
CA ILE A 91 6.70 -7.81 10.70
C ILE A 91 6.67 -6.99 9.41
N HIS A 92 5.50 -6.86 8.78
CA HIS A 92 5.28 -6.08 7.57
C HIS A 92 4.07 -5.17 7.74
N PRO A 93 4.23 -4.02 8.43
CA PRO A 93 3.13 -3.10 8.67
C PRO A 93 2.62 -2.58 7.32
N GLY A 94 1.30 -2.40 7.19
CA GLY A 94 0.66 -1.85 5.99
C GLY A 94 -0.61 -2.59 5.60
N TRP A 95 -1.56 -1.88 4.99
CA TRP A 95 -2.86 -2.43 4.60
C TRP A 95 -2.79 -3.07 3.21
N LEU A 96 -3.64 -4.07 2.96
CA LEU A 96 -3.75 -4.71 1.64
C LEU A 96 -4.36 -3.79 0.59
N ASP A 97 -5.31 -2.96 1.01
CA ASP A 97 -6.02 -1.98 0.19
C ASP A 97 -6.44 -0.81 1.09
N ALA A 98 -6.65 0.36 0.51
CA ALA A 98 -7.09 1.54 1.23
C ALA A 98 -7.89 2.52 0.35
N THR A 99 -8.75 3.30 0.99
CA THR A 99 -9.52 4.36 0.35
C THR A 99 -9.71 5.56 1.29
N GLY A 100 -9.96 6.73 0.71
CA GLY A 100 -9.90 8.03 1.38
C GLY A 100 -8.52 8.68 1.25
N PRO A 101 -8.05 9.48 2.23
CA PRO A 101 -8.79 9.95 3.42
C PRO A 101 -9.94 10.90 3.02
N ILE A 102 -11.01 10.91 3.81
CA ILE A 102 -12.08 11.92 3.70
C ILE A 102 -12.27 12.65 5.02
N ILE A 103 -12.74 13.90 4.96
CA ILE A 103 -13.06 14.70 6.13
C ILE A 103 -14.57 14.95 6.12
N ALA A 104 -15.23 14.65 7.23
CA ALA A 104 -16.65 14.91 7.45
C ALA A 104 -16.89 15.19 8.93
N SER A 105 -17.76 16.17 9.23
CA SER A 105 -18.15 16.54 10.60
C SER A 105 -16.96 16.68 11.58
N ASP A 106 -15.89 17.36 11.14
CA ASP A 106 -14.64 17.59 11.89
C ASP A 106 -13.86 16.32 12.28
N ARG A 107 -14.07 15.24 11.53
CA ARG A 107 -13.38 13.96 11.72
C ARG A 107 -12.79 13.51 10.40
N MET A 108 -11.66 12.82 10.47
CA MET A 108 -11.06 12.17 9.32
C MET A 108 -11.37 10.67 9.32
N TYR A 109 -11.72 10.16 8.15
CA TYR A 109 -12.06 8.75 7.93
C TYR A 109 -11.14 8.15 6.88
N VAL A 110 -10.66 6.95 7.16
CA VAL A 110 -9.79 6.19 6.26
C VAL A 110 -10.29 4.76 6.19
N GLY A 111 -10.60 4.28 5.00
CA GLY A 111 -11.00 2.90 4.76
C GLY A 111 -9.76 2.08 4.47
N PHE A 112 -9.64 0.91 5.06
CA PHE A 112 -8.51 0.02 4.81
C PHE A 112 -8.89 -1.44 4.95
N GLN A 113 -8.13 -2.30 4.27
CA GLN A 113 -8.27 -3.74 4.38
C GLN A 113 -7.11 -4.31 5.21
N ASP A 114 -7.45 -4.82 6.38
CA ASP A 114 -6.57 -5.62 7.21
C ASP A 114 -6.56 -7.08 6.73
N ALA A 115 -5.41 -7.75 6.84
CA ALA A 115 -5.25 -9.13 6.39
C ALA A 115 -6.02 -10.14 7.27
N LYS A 116 -6.25 -9.82 8.55
CA LYS A 116 -6.93 -10.71 9.51
C LYS A 116 -8.39 -10.30 9.69
N ALA A 117 -8.66 -9.01 9.83
CA ALA A 117 -9.97 -8.47 10.16
C ALA A 117 -10.81 -8.05 8.96
N GLY A 118 -10.23 -8.02 7.75
CA GLY A 118 -10.92 -7.59 6.54
C GLY A 118 -11.08 -6.07 6.44
N TRP A 119 -12.17 -5.61 5.82
CA TRP A 119 -12.41 -4.18 5.60
C TRP A 119 -12.83 -3.47 6.87
N GLN A 120 -12.23 -2.31 7.10
CA GLN A 120 -12.44 -1.50 8.29
C GLN A 120 -12.36 0.00 7.94
N ILE A 121 -12.98 0.82 8.78
CA ILE A 121 -12.93 2.28 8.71
C ILE A 121 -12.26 2.78 9.98
N ALA A 122 -11.09 3.39 9.82
CA ALA A 122 -10.41 4.16 10.85
C ALA A 122 -11.07 5.54 10.96
N VAL A 123 -11.36 5.95 12.19
CA VAL A 123 -11.92 7.25 12.55
C VAL A 123 -10.90 8.00 13.41
N PHE A 124 -10.56 9.20 12.96
CA PHE A 124 -9.66 10.12 13.63
C PHE A 124 -10.47 11.35 14.05
N GLU A 125 -10.66 11.53 15.36
CA GLU A 125 -11.27 12.75 15.92
C GLU A 125 -10.22 13.84 16.17
N GLN A 126 -8.94 13.47 16.18
CA GLN A 126 -7.78 14.36 16.30
C GLN A 126 -6.64 13.82 15.43
N ALA A 127 -5.63 14.64 15.11
CA ALA A 127 -4.53 14.28 14.22
C ALA A 127 -3.93 12.90 14.57
N ALA A 128 -3.68 12.64 15.85
CA ALA A 128 -3.29 11.32 16.33
C ALA A 128 -3.49 11.22 17.85
N PRO A 129 -3.58 10.02 18.44
CA PRO A 129 -3.61 8.70 17.79
C PRO A 129 -4.99 8.38 17.18
N LEU A 130 -5.04 7.27 16.43
CA LEU A 130 -6.30 6.69 15.95
C LEU A 130 -7.33 6.61 17.08
N THR A 131 -8.52 7.13 16.83
CA THR A 131 -9.56 7.21 17.86
C THR A 131 -10.41 5.94 17.91
N ARG A 132 -10.85 5.44 16.75
CA ARG A 132 -11.77 4.29 16.67
C ARG A 132 -11.66 3.55 15.34
N ILE A 133 -12.00 2.26 15.35
CA ILE A 133 -12.19 1.43 14.16
C ILE A 133 -13.66 0.99 14.07
N VAL A 134 -14.22 0.97 12.87
CA VAL A 134 -15.53 0.40 12.57
C VAL A 134 -15.38 -0.69 11.51
N PRO A 135 -15.76 -1.95 11.77
CA PRO A 135 -15.69 -3.01 10.77
C PRO A 135 -16.71 -2.75 9.65
N ALA A 136 -16.32 -3.08 8.42
CA ALA A 136 -17.14 -2.97 7.22
C ALA A 136 -17.18 -4.32 6.49
N LEU A 137 -18.24 -4.57 5.73
CA LEU A 137 -18.40 -5.86 5.03
C LEU A 137 -17.38 -6.04 3.90
N ASP A 138 -17.21 -5.00 3.09
CA ASP A 138 -16.37 -5.02 1.90
C ASP A 138 -15.96 -3.59 1.49
N ARG A 139 -15.19 -3.46 0.41
CA ARG A 139 -14.78 -2.15 -0.11
C ARG A 139 -15.97 -1.26 -0.49
N LEU A 140 -17.02 -1.85 -1.06
CA LEU A 140 -18.19 -1.11 -1.52
C LEU A 140 -18.98 -0.55 -0.34
N ALA A 141 -19.07 -1.31 0.76
CA ALA A 141 -19.62 -0.86 2.03
C ALA A 141 -18.91 0.40 2.53
N VAL A 142 -17.58 0.39 2.54
CA VAL A 142 -16.77 1.55 2.94
C VAL A 142 -17.08 2.78 2.08
N GLU A 143 -17.09 2.64 0.76
CA GLU A 143 -17.40 3.75 -0.15
C GLU A 143 -18.82 4.30 0.04
N ARG A 144 -19.80 3.43 0.35
CA ARG A 144 -21.16 3.86 0.70
C ARG A 144 -21.19 4.61 2.02
N GLN A 145 -20.49 4.14 3.05
CA GLN A 145 -20.37 4.87 4.31
C GLN A 145 -19.71 6.24 4.08
N PHE A 146 -18.72 6.33 3.20
CA PHE A 146 -18.07 7.59 2.82
C PHE A 146 -19.02 8.53 2.09
N ALA A 147 -19.83 8.03 1.16
CA ALA A 147 -20.88 8.82 0.50
C ALA A 147 -21.91 9.35 1.51
N ARG A 148 -22.29 8.53 2.51
CA ARG A 148 -23.19 8.93 3.59
C ARG A 148 -22.59 10.02 4.48
N LEU A 149 -21.32 9.88 4.86
CA LEU A 149 -20.60 10.86 5.66
C LEU A 149 -20.48 12.21 4.96
N LYS A 150 -20.29 12.22 3.64
CA LYS A 150 -20.33 13.47 2.84
C LYS A 150 -21.69 14.18 2.86
N LEU A 151 -22.75 13.48 3.24
CA LEU A 151 -24.10 14.01 3.43
C LEU A 151 -24.41 14.24 4.93
N ASP A 152 -23.38 14.26 5.79
CA ASP A 152 -23.50 14.38 7.26
C ASP A 152 -24.38 13.30 7.91
N LEU A 153 -24.51 12.14 7.27
CA LEU A 153 -25.22 10.99 7.84
C LEU A 153 -24.27 10.14 8.71
N PRO A 154 -24.77 9.58 9.82
CA PRO A 154 -23.94 8.75 10.70
C PRO A 154 -23.52 7.44 10.04
N LEU A 155 -22.35 6.94 10.46
CA LEU A 155 -21.86 5.61 10.15
C LEU A 155 -22.88 4.56 10.62
N GLN A 156 -23.15 3.59 9.76
CA GLN A 156 -23.97 2.43 10.10
C GLN A 156 -23.10 1.31 10.68
N THR A 157 -23.73 0.46 11.49
CA THR A 157 -23.09 -0.77 11.96
C THR A 157 -23.12 -1.85 10.87
N ILE A 158 -22.25 -2.84 11.01
CA ILE A 158 -22.20 -3.98 10.07
C ILE A 158 -23.55 -4.75 10.02
N ASP A 159 -24.27 -4.81 11.14
CA ASP A 159 -25.57 -5.48 11.22
C ASP A 159 -26.66 -4.69 10.48
N GLN A 160 -26.66 -3.37 10.63
CA GLN A 160 -27.58 -2.48 9.90
C GLN A 160 -27.34 -2.59 8.39
N GLU A 161 -26.08 -2.64 7.97
CA GLU A 161 -25.74 -2.78 6.56
C GLU A 161 -26.13 -4.15 6.00
N ARG A 162 -25.92 -5.22 6.78
CA ARG A 162 -26.35 -6.57 6.40
C ARG A 162 -27.87 -6.66 6.26
N ALA A 163 -28.61 -6.04 7.16
CA ALA A 163 -30.07 -5.97 7.09
C ALA A 163 -30.55 -5.28 5.80
N LEU A 164 -29.98 -4.11 5.48
CA LEU A 164 -30.31 -3.37 4.25
C LEU A 164 -29.98 -4.16 2.98
N ARG A 165 -28.85 -4.89 2.96
CA ARG A 165 -28.48 -5.75 1.83
C ARG A 165 -29.44 -6.94 1.68
N GLY A 166 -29.85 -7.55 2.79
CA GLY A 166 -30.82 -8.64 2.81
C GLY A 166 -32.17 -8.23 2.22
N GLU A 167 -32.69 -7.07 2.63
CA GLU A 167 -33.96 -6.53 2.16
C GLU A 167 -33.96 -6.30 0.63
N VAL A 168 -32.88 -5.74 0.08
CA VAL A 168 -32.77 -5.53 -1.39
C VAL A 168 -32.75 -6.86 -2.16
N LEU A 169 -32.08 -7.89 -1.64
CA LEU A 169 -32.04 -9.21 -2.29
C LEU A 169 -33.40 -9.91 -2.26
N GLU A 170 -34.16 -9.76 -1.17
CA GLU A 170 -35.51 -10.33 -1.05
C GLU A 170 -36.53 -9.65 -1.96
N ILE A 171 -36.47 -8.31 -2.08
CA ILE A 171 -37.32 -7.54 -3.02
C ILE A 171 -37.06 -7.96 -4.47
N THR A 172 -35.78 -8.21 -4.82
CA THR A 172 -35.42 -8.65 -6.18
C THR A 172 -35.92 -10.05 -6.48
N THR A 173 -36.00 -10.92 -5.47
CA THR A 173 -36.46 -12.31 -5.64
C THR A 173 -37.99 -12.36 -5.82
N THR A 174 -38.73 -11.60 -5.03
CA THR A 174 -40.21 -11.56 -5.09
C THR A 174 -40.76 -10.81 -6.31
N GLY A 175 -40.00 -9.87 -6.88
CA GLY A 175 -40.37 -9.19 -8.14
C GLY A 175 -40.24 -10.05 -9.41
N SER A 176 -39.66 -11.25 -9.32
CA SER A 176 -39.42 -12.12 -10.50
C SER A 176 -40.49 -13.21 -10.72
N THR A 177 -41.51 -13.30 -9.86
CA THR A 177 -42.56 -14.34 -9.92
C THR A 177 -43.91 -13.81 -10.45
N THR A 178 -43.90 -12.76 -11.27
CA THR A 178 -45.12 -12.31 -11.97
C THR A 178 -44.83 -12.04 -13.45
N GLN A 179 -44.67 -13.12 -14.21
CA GLN A 179 -44.97 -13.17 -15.65
C GLN A 179 -45.58 -14.52 -15.99
#